data_AF-A0A0G0HIH5-F1
#
_entry.id   AF-A0A0G0HIH5-F1
#
_cell.length_a   1.000
_cell.length_b   1.000
_cell.length_c   1.000
_cell.angle_alpha   90.00
_cell.angle_beta   90.00
_cell.angle_gamma   90.00
#
_symmetry.space_group_name_H-M   'P 1'
#
loop_
_entity.id
_entity.type
_entity.pdbx_description
1 polymer ?
#
loop_
_entity_poly.entity_id
_entity_poly.type
_entity_poly.pdbx_seq_one_letter_code
_entity_poly.pdbx_strand_id
1 'polypeptide(L)'
;MKKLFSKKNLTILGIILVLIGIPLTIFILKNQTVFKSRASGSEEPLNVKITNITDTSFAITYQTESPSTGSISYGNDKKLGESELEDIDKEKGAFSPKKIHSISVKKLTSATKYYLTIISGSNTFLNNGAPFEATTGPNISSASAKSNLASAKQQTIKGKIVLPDGNALPDALVYLNAENSQLLSSTTTKNGEFSFSLKELRTADFSSYFDTNEDTILKIVATNGSLTSNVSASLSQDGSIPTITLSNDYDFTQKSSTTKSAAVQSSGFPSVTVTPEGNLKPKIISPKENQTIADQKPQFRGTSLPNEKVEIIIHSAEEITTQVTADSNGNWTYKPLTNLSPGVHTITIKTRDSQGILTTIIQSFTVLAAEAQMPTVTSSATPIAIPIPTPTASSPTIVMLTPLSAPTPTPPPILAPIESKGGLPPTGNSPTFLIIGGIITAISGLALFLLL
;
A
#
# COMPACT_ATOMS: atom_id res chain seq x y z
N MET A 1 4.91 -71.88 -16.86
CA MET A 1 4.64 -70.84 -15.84
C MET A 1 3.95 -71.34 -14.55
N LYS A 2 3.52 -72.61 -14.40
CA LYS A 2 2.80 -73.09 -13.20
C LYS A 2 3.66 -73.41 -11.95
N LYS A 3 5.00 -73.34 -12.00
CA LYS A 3 5.89 -73.69 -10.85
C LYS A 3 6.28 -72.51 -9.94
N LEU A 4 5.93 -71.27 -10.30
CA LEU A 4 6.26 -70.08 -9.50
C LEU A 4 5.32 -69.86 -8.31
N PHE A 5 4.14 -70.50 -8.29
CA PHE A 5 3.09 -70.30 -7.28
C PHE A 5 2.88 -71.54 -6.39
N SER A 6 3.96 -72.15 -5.89
CA SER A 6 3.83 -73.08 -4.77
C SER A 6 3.72 -72.29 -3.46
N LYS A 7 2.95 -72.77 -2.45
CA LYS A 7 2.72 -72.04 -1.18
C LYS A 7 4.02 -71.53 -0.55
N LYS A 8 5.09 -72.32 -0.62
CA LYS A 8 6.42 -71.97 -0.08
C LYS A 8 7.09 -70.81 -0.84
N ASN A 9 6.89 -70.71 -2.14
CA ASN A 9 7.43 -69.61 -2.97
C ASN A 9 6.62 -68.32 -2.80
N LEU A 10 5.32 -68.43 -2.48
CA LEU A 10 4.45 -67.28 -2.24
C LEU A 10 4.76 -66.61 -0.88
N THR A 11 5.09 -67.39 0.15
CA THR A 11 5.56 -66.87 1.44
C THR A 11 6.90 -66.16 1.33
N ILE A 12 7.85 -66.72 0.55
CA ILE A 12 9.16 -66.07 0.32
C ILE A 12 8.99 -64.76 -0.45
N LEU A 13 8.10 -64.72 -1.45
CA LEU A 13 7.81 -63.50 -2.19
C LEU A 13 7.17 -62.43 -1.29
N GLY A 14 6.27 -62.82 -0.38
CA GLY A 14 5.68 -61.92 0.61
C GLY A 14 6.72 -61.31 1.57
N ILE A 15 7.66 -62.12 2.06
CA ILE A 15 8.74 -61.65 2.95
C ILE A 15 9.68 -60.68 2.22
N ILE A 16 10.03 -60.95 0.97
CA ILE A 16 10.85 -60.04 0.15
C ILE A 16 10.12 -58.70 -0.07
N LEU A 17 8.81 -58.74 -0.31
CA LEU A 17 8.00 -57.53 -0.52
C LEU A 17 7.94 -56.66 0.74
N VAL A 18 7.82 -57.28 1.93
CA VAL A 18 7.89 -56.57 3.21
C VAL A 18 9.28 -56.01 3.48
N LEU A 19 10.35 -56.77 3.20
CA LEU A 19 11.73 -56.34 3.39
C LEU A 19 12.14 -55.19 2.48
N ILE A 20 11.53 -55.05 1.30
CA ILE A 20 11.74 -53.91 0.40
C ILE A 20 10.80 -52.75 0.77
N GLY A 21 9.57 -53.04 1.18
CA GLY A 21 8.57 -52.02 1.52
C GLY A 21 8.94 -51.16 2.74
N ILE A 22 9.52 -51.77 3.77
CA ILE A 22 9.93 -51.06 5.00
C ILE A 22 11.02 -50.00 4.74
N PRO A 23 12.17 -50.31 4.10
CA PRO A 23 13.17 -49.30 3.79
C PRO A 23 12.68 -48.26 2.79
N LEU A 24 11.80 -48.64 1.84
CA LEU A 24 11.22 -47.68 0.89
C LEU A 24 10.28 -46.68 1.57
N THR A 25 9.46 -47.15 2.51
CA THR A 25 8.60 -46.26 3.31
C THR A 25 9.41 -45.38 4.26
N ILE A 26 10.47 -45.89 4.89
CA ILE A 26 11.40 -45.09 5.68
C ILE A 26 12.13 -44.06 4.81
N PHE A 27 12.54 -44.41 3.60
CA PHE A 27 13.15 -43.48 2.64
C PHE A 27 12.19 -42.35 2.26
N ILE A 28 10.93 -42.66 1.98
CA ILE A 28 9.89 -41.65 1.71
C ILE A 28 9.61 -40.78 2.94
N LEU A 29 9.61 -41.36 4.14
CA LEU A 29 9.40 -40.62 5.39
C LEU A 29 10.58 -39.70 5.73
N LYS A 30 11.82 -40.14 5.47
CA LYS A 30 13.03 -39.32 5.59
C LYS A 30 13.12 -38.23 4.52
N ASN A 31 12.63 -38.51 3.31
CA ASN A 31 12.53 -37.55 2.21
C ASN A 31 11.19 -36.82 2.19
N GLN A 32 10.47 -36.73 3.32
CA GLN A 32 9.41 -35.74 3.45
C GLN A 32 10.03 -34.36 3.24
N THR A 33 9.90 -33.83 2.04
CA THR A 33 9.99 -32.41 1.78
C THR A 33 9.06 -31.77 2.78
N VAL A 34 9.64 -31.11 3.78
CA VAL A 34 8.87 -30.30 4.73
C VAL A 34 8.13 -29.29 3.86
N PHE A 35 6.85 -29.56 3.60
CA PHE A 35 5.95 -28.59 3.01
C PHE A 35 5.80 -27.52 4.07
N LYS A 36 6.74 -26.59 4.09
CA LYS A 36 6.57 -25.31 4.75
C LYS A 36 5.42 -24.66 3.99
N SER A 37 4.20 -24.92 4.42
CA SER A 37 3.06 -24.10 4.05
C SER A 37 3.39 -22.70 4.56
N ARG A 38 3.85 -21.87 3.64
CA ARG A 38 3.82 -20.43 3.80
C ARG A 38 2.48 -20.03 3.19
N ALA A 39 1.73 -19.17 3.85
CA ALA A 39 0.67 -18.45 3.17
C ALA A 39 1.32 -17.80 1.93
N SER A 40 0.89 -18.18 0.73
CA SER A 40 1.23 -17.44 -0.47
C SER A 40 0.62 -16.05 -0.32
N GLY A 41 1.35 -15.00 -0.73
CA GLY A 41 0.79 -13.64 -0.73
C GLY A 41 -0.51 -13.61 -1.54
N SER A 42 -1.40 -12.67 -1.25
CA SER A 42 -2.72 -12.62 -1.89
C SER A 42 -2.64 -12.37 -3.40
N GLU A 43 -3.48 -13.05 -4.17
CA GLU A 43 -3.79 -12.74 -5.58
C GLU A 43 -4.94 -11.71 -5.69
N GLU A 44 -5.40 -11.17 -4.56
CA GLU A 44 -6.44 -10.16 -4.55
C GLU A 44 -5.98 -8.87 -5.24
N PRO A 45 -6.77 -8.34 -6.21
CA PRO A 45 -6.50 -7.06 -6.85
C PRO A 45 -6.55 -5.91 -5.84
N LEU A 46 -5.41 -5.27 -5.62
CA LEU A 46 -5.26 -4.06 -4.83
C LEU A 46 -5.13 -2.85 -5.76
N ASN A 47 -5.51 -1.68 -5.25
CA ASN A 47 -5.38 -0.39 -5.94
C ASN A 47 -5.97 -0.39 -7.36
N VAL A 48 -7.13 -1.01 -7.55
CA VAL A 48 -7.82 -1.08 -8.84
C VAL A 48 -8.16 0.33 -9.33
N LYS A 49 -7.73 0.68 -10.54
CA LYS A 49 -8.05 1.96 -11.19
C LYS A 49 -8.52 1.77 -12.63
N ILE A 50 -9.52 2.55 -13.02
CA ILE A 50 -9.94 2.74 -14.41
C ILE A 50 -9.25 3.98 -14.96
N THR A 51 -8.61 3.86 -16.12
CA THR A 51 -7.77 4.89 -16.74
C THR A 51 -7.96 4.89 -18.25
N ASN A 52 -7.28 5.81 -18.96
CA ASN A 52 -7.23 5.83 -20.42
C ASN A 52 -8.63 5.82 -21.08
N ILE A 53 -9.58 6.55 -20.50
CA ILE A 53 -10.97 6.56 -20.96
C ILE A 53 -11.05 7.35 -22.27
N THR A 54 -11.62 6.70 -23.28
CA THR A 54 -12.02 7.31 -24.54
C THR A 54 -13.52 7.10 -24.73
N ASP A 55 -14.04 7.44 -25.90
CA ASP A 55 -15.40 7.11 -26.30
C ASP A 55 -15.57 5.62 -26.64
N THR A 56 -14.50 4.88 -26.89
CA THR A 56 -14.59 3.48 -27.33
C THR A 56 -13.65 2.54 -26.59
N SER A 57 -12.99 3.02 -25.52
CA SER A 57 -12.06 2.23 -24.73
C SER A 57 -11.89 2.75 -23.31
N PHE A 58 -11.38 1.89 -22.44
CA PHE A 58 -10.76 2.24 -21.17
C PHE A 58 -9.68 1.20 -20.84
N ALA A 59 -8.84 1.49 -19.86
CA ALA A 59 -7.92 0.52 -19.28
C ALA A 59 -8.26 0.26 -17.81
N ILE A 60 -7.97 -0.95 -17.34
CA ILE A 60 -8.02 -1.32 -15.93
C ILE A 60 -6.61 -1.66 -15.50
N THR A 61 -6.21 -1.13 -14.35
CA THR A 61 -4.92 -1.41 -13.73
C THR A 61 -5.10 -1.85 -12.29
N TYR A 62 -4.28 -2.78 -11.84
CA TYR A 62 -4.27 -3.25 -10.45
C TYR A 62 -2.93 -3.92 -10.12
N GLN A 63 -2.73 -4.19 -8.84
CA GLN A 63 -1.56 -4.91 -8.34
C GLN A 63 -1.96 -6.07 -7.43
N THR A 64 -1.12 -7.09 -7.33
CA THR A 64 -1.28 -8.23 -6.41
C THR A 64 -0.03 -8.41 -5.55
N GLU A 65 -0.16 -9.06 -4.40
CA GLU A 65 0.99 -9.33 -3.53
C GLU A 65 1.86 -10.46 -4.08
N SER A 66 1.22 -11.47 -4.69
CA SER A 66 1.85 -12.60 -5.39
C SER A 66 1.67 -12.52 -6.89
N PRO A 67 2.64 -12.98 -7.70
CA PRO A 67 2.47 -13.05 -9.15
C PRO A 67 1.27 -13.91 -9.55
N SER A 68 0.40 -13.38 -10.39
CA SER A 68 -0.82 -14.02 -10.86
C SER A 68 -1.00 -13.79 -12.36
N THR A 69 -1.85 -14.57 -13.03
CA THR A 69 -2.34 -14.23 -14.38
C THR A 69 -3.49 -13.24 -14.26
N GLY A 70 -3.60 -12.27 -15.19
CA GLY A 70 -4.65 -11.26 -15.18
C GLY A 70 -5.58 -11.35 -16.38
N SER A 71 -6.89 -11.33 -16.12
CA SER A 71 -7.92 -11.13 -17.15
C SER A 71 -9.14 -10.46 -16.53
N ILE A 72 -10.09 -10.04 -17.36
CA ILE A 72 -11.38 -9.54 -16.90
C ILE A 72 -12.51 -10.22 -17.65
N SER A 73 -13.69 -10.22 -17.02
CA SER A 73 -14.96 -10.37 -17.73
C SER A 73 -15.74 -9.07 -17.64
N TYR A 74 -16.36 -8.64 -18.73
CA TYR A 74 -17.06 -7.37 -18.82
C TYR A 74 -18.32 -7.43 -19.69
N GLY A 75 -19.19 -6.43 -19.55
CA GLY A 75 -20.40 -6.29 -20.34
C GLY A 75 -21.09 -4.94 -20.10
N ASN A 76 -22.02 -4.57 -20.98
CA ASN A 76 -22.90 -3.40 -20.79
C ASN A 76 -24.08 -3.67 -19.83
N ASP A 77 -24.18 -4.90 -19.32
CA ASP A 77 -25.06 -5.30 -18.24
C ASP A 77 -24.28 -6.12 -17.18
N LYS A 78 -24.94 -6.40 -16.06
CA LYS A 78 -24.33 -7.14 -14.94
C LYS A 78 -24.20 -8.65 -15.18
N LYS A 79 -24.71 -9.18 -16.30
CA LYS A 79 -24.55 -10.60 -16.63
C LYS A 79 -23.12 -10.89 -17.06
N LEU A 80 -22.44 -9.87 -17.61
CA LEU A 80 -21.10 -9.99 -18.20
C LEU A 80 -21.14 -11.03 -19.35
N GLY A 81 -20.16 -11.00 -20.26
CA GLY A 81 -20.21 -11.93 -21.39
C GLY A 81 -19.03 -11.87 -22.31
N GLU A 82 -18.32 -10.75 -22.30
CA GLU A 82 -17.04 -10.61 -22.97
C GLU A 82 -15.91 -10.86 -21.98
N SER A 83 -14.77 -11.29 -22.50
CA SER A 83 -13.54 -11.45 -21.72
C SER A 83 -12.40 -10.73 -22.42
N GLU A 84 -11.53 -10.10 -21.63
CA GLU A 84 -10.35 -9.44 -22.15
C GLU A 84 -9.12 -9.93 -21.39
N LEU A 85 -8.08 -10.25 -22.14
CA LEU A 85 -6.81 -10.68 -21.60
C LEU A 85 -5.88 -9.49 -21.42
N GLU A 86 -4.87 -9.69 -20.61
CA GLU A 86 -3.81 -8.72 -20.45
C GLU A 86 -3.08 -8.41 -21.76
N ASP A 87 -2.72 -7.14 -21.96
CA ASP A 87 -2.16 -6.65 -23.22
C ASP A 87 -0.88 -7.40 -23.62
N ILE A 88 -0.01 -7.68 -22.64
CA ILE A 88 1.23 -8.41 -22.87
C ILE A 88 1.01 -9.89 -23.20
N ASP A 89 -0.03 -10.50 -22.62
CA ASP A 89 -0.34 -11.92 -22.83
C ASP A 89 -0.96 -12.13 -24.21
N LYS A 90 -1.76 -11.15 -24.69
CA LYS A 90 -2.24 -11.10 -26.08
C LYS A 90 -1.10 -10.97 -27.07
N GLU A 91 -0.12 -10.12 -26.79
CA GLU A 91 1.03 -9.90 -27.66
C GLU A 91 1.94 -11.14 -27.74
N LYS A 92 2.16 -11.83 -26.62
CA LYS A 92 3.03 -13.00 -26.55
C LYS A 92 2.33 -14.32 -26.91
N GLY A 93 1.00 -14.36 -26.85
CA GLY A 93 0.22 -15.60 -27.00
C GLY A 93 0.42 -16.60 -25.85
N ALA A 94 0.90 -16.15 -24.69
CA ALA A 94 1.19 -16.98 -23.53
C ALA A 94 0.92 -16.22 -22.22
N PHE A 95 0.38 -16.91 -21.23
CA PHE A 95 0.09 -16.34 -19.92
C PHE A 95 1.37 -16.07 -19.13
N SER A 96 1.52 -14.84 -18.63
CA SER A 96 2.71 -14.39 -17.91
C SER A 96 2.37 -13.97 -16.48
N PRO A 97 2.53 -14.84 -15.45
CA PRO A 97 2.25 -14.47 -14.07
C PRO A 97 3.12 -13.30 -13.59
N LYS A 98 2.49 -12.25 -13.05
CA LYS A 98 3.17 -11.02 -12.57
C LYS A 98 2.34 -10.31 -11.51
N LYS A 99 2.90 -9.27 -10.90
CA LYS A 99 2.24 -8.51 -9.82
C LYS A 99 1.53 -7.25 -10.30
N ILE A 100 1.92 -6.70 -11.44
CA ILE A 100 1.36 -5.48 -12.00
C ILE A 100 0.56 -5.85 -13.23
N HIS A 101 -0.70 -5.44 -13.25
CA HIS A 101 -1.63 -5.75 -14.30
C HIS A 101 -2.15 -4.50 -14.99
N SER A 102 -2.23 -4.54 -16.32
CA SER A 102 -2.81 -3.49 -17.17
C SER A 102 -3.55 -4.11 -18.35
N ILE A 103 -4.86 -3.91 -18.40
CA ILE A 103 -5.76 -4.55 -19.36
C ILE A 103 -6.53 -3.46 -20.12
N SER A 104 -6.30 -3.35 -21.43
CA SER A 104 -7.03 -2.42 -22.29
C SER A 104 -8.26 -3.07 -22.91
N VAL A 105 -9.41 -2.45 -22.70
CA VAL A 105 -10.70 -2.85 -23.29
C VAL A 105 -11.04 -1.88 -24.42
N LYS A 106 -11.30 -2.41 -25.62
CA LYS A 106 -11.48 -1.61 -26.85
C LYS A 106 -12.79 -1.95 -27.56
N LYS A 107 -13.14 -1.16 -28.59
CA LYS A 107 -14.35 -1.35 -29.43
C LYS A 107 -15.65 -1.25 -28.64
N LEU A 108 -15.67 -0.39 -27.64
CA LEU A 108 -16.82 -0.12 -26.80
C LEU A 108 -17.74 0.93 -27.44
N THR A 109 -18.96 1.03 -26.91
CA THR A 109 -19.93 2.06 -27.28
C THR A 109 -19.67 3.32 -26.46
N SER A 110 -19.80 4.50 -27.07
CA SER A 110 -19.61 5.80 -26.40
C SER A 110 -20.67 6.10 -25.36
N ALA A 111 -20.32 6.90 -24.34
CA ALA A 111 -21.21 7.34 -23.27
C ALA A 111 -21.98 6.17 -22.61
N THR A 112 -21.34 5.01 -22.48
CA THR A 112 -21.98 3.77 -22.05
C THR A 112 -21.31 3.24 -20.78
N LYS A 113 -22.13 2.85 -19.80
CA LYS A 113 -21.67 2.18 -18.57
C LYS A 113 -21.41 0.70 -18.84
N TYR A 114 -20.28 0.22 -18.34
CA TYR A 114 -19.84 -1.16 -18.37
C TYR A 114 -19.63 -1.67 -16.94
N TYR A 115 -19.97 -2.94 -16.74
CA TYR A 115 -19.72 -3.71 -15.53
C TYR A 115 -18.59 -4.69 -15.79
N LEU A 116 -17.75 -4.95 -14.79
CA LEU A 116 -16.63 -5.86 -14.92
C LEU A 116 -16.26 -6.58 -13.62
N THR A 117 -15.69 -7.77 -13.78
CA THR A 117 -15.04 -8.55 -12.72
C THR A 117 -13.60 -8.78 -13.09
N ILE A 118 -12.71 -8.73 -12.09
CA ILE A 118 -11.29 -9.04 -12.30
C ILE A 118 -11.07 -10.51 -12.01
N ILE A 119 -10.40 -11.20 -12.93
CA ILE A 119 -10.01 -12.60 -12.76
C ILE A 119 -8.49 -12.59 -12.58
N SER A 120 -8.05 -12.88 -11.35
CA SER A 120 -6.64 -12.97 -11.01
C SER A 120 -6.32 -14.40 -10.54
N GLY A 121 -5.36 -15.03 -11.22
CA GLY A 121 -5.08 -16.45 -11.07
C GLY A 121 -6.31 -17.28 -11.42
N SER A 122 -6.81 -18.05 -10.45
CA SER A 122 -8.03 -18.87 -10.59
C SER A 122 -9.27 -18.23 -9.96
N ASN A 123 -9.14 -17.02 -9.41
CA ASN A 123 -10.16 -16.40 -8.58
C ASN A 123 -10.82 -15.22 -9.31
N THR A 124 -12.12 -15.03 -9.06
CA THR A 124 -12.87 -13.87 -9.57
C THR A 124 -13.14 -12.91 -8.42
N PHE A 125 -12.82 -11.64 -8.64
CA PHE A 125 -12.90 -10.57 -7.65
C PHE A 125 -13.93 -9.53 -8.04
N LEU A 126 -14.67 -9.10 -7.02
CA LEU A 126 -15.72 -8.08 -7.06
C LEU A 126 -15.30 -6.90 -6.19
N ASN A 127 -15.84 -5.71 -6.48
CA ASN A 127 -15.71 -4.53 -5.66
C ASN A 127 -16.76 -4.55 -4.54
N ASN A 128 -16.38 -4.98 -3.34
CA ASN A 128 -17.27 -5.07 -2.18
C ASN A 128 -18.58 -5.84 -2.46
N GLY A 129 -18.47 -6.96 -3.19
CA GLY A 129 -19.61 -7.81 -3.57
C GLY A 129 -20.39 -7.35 -4.82
N ALA A 130 -20.01 -6.22 -5.44
CA ALA A 130 -20.58 -5.74 -6.69
C ALA A 130 -19.54 -5.74 -7.82
N PRO A 131 -19.94 -5.82 -9.11
CA PRO A 131 -19.01 -5.60 -10.21
C PRO A 131 -18.37 -4.22 -10.13
N PHE A 132 -17.12 -4.10 -10.60
CA PHE A 132 -16.52 -2.80 -10.87
C PHE A 132 -17.28 -2.11 -12.01
N GLU A 133 -17.24 -0.78 -12.04
CA GLU A 133 -17.93 0.02 -13.04
C GLU A 133 -16.95 0.91 -13.79
N ALA A 134 -17.12 1.01 -15.11
CA ALA A 134 -16.40 1.94 -15.97
C ALA A 134 -17.41 2.58 -16.94
N THR A 135 -17.24 3.85 -17.27
CA THR A 135 -18.12 4.54 -18.24
C THR A 135 -17.25 5.16 -19.33
N THR A 136 -17.50 4.81 -20.58
CA THR A 136 -16.83 5.44 -21.72
C THR A 136 -17.27 6.89 -21.87
N GLY A 137 -16.38 7.75 -22.37
CA GLY A 137 -16.69 9.15 -22.62
C GLY A 137 -17.66 9.33 -23.81
N PRO A 138 -18.24 10.52 -23.98
CA PRO A 138 -18.98 10.86 -25.18
C PRO A 138 -18.06 10.90 -26.41
N ASN A 139 -18.61 10.68 -27.60
CA ASN A 139 -17.89 10.96 -28.83
C ASN A 139 -17.71 12.49 -28.97
N ILE A 140 -16.46 12.95 -29.06
CA ILE A 140 -16.13 14.37 -29.16
C ILE A 140 -15.97 14.71 -30.64
N SER A 141 -16.86 15.56 -31.16
CA SER A 141 -16.79 15.97 -32.57
C SER A 141 -15.49 16.73 -32.85
N SER A 142 -14.89 16.49 -34.02
CA SER A 142 -13.65 17.12 -34.47
C SER A 142 -13.75 18.65 -34.67
N ALA A 143 -14.97 19.23 -34.68
CA ALA A 143 -15.20 20.67 -34.77
C ALA A 143 -15.02 21.39 -33.43
N SER A 144 -15.36 20.75 -32.32
CA SER A 144 -15.07 21.19 -30.94
C SER A 144 -13.61 20.94 -30.52
N ALA A 145 -12.88 20.10 -31.26
CA ALA A 145 -11.46 19.79 -31.04
C ALA A 145 -10.48 20.84 -31.63
N LYS A 146 -10.98 22.01 -32.04
CA LYS A 146 -10.22 23.07 -32.74
C LYS A 146 -9.93 24.33 -31.91
N SER A 147 -9.98 24.27 -30.58
CA SER A 147 -9.30 25.30 -29.77
C SER A 147 -7.92 24.77 -29.39
N ASN A 148 -6.89 25.27 -30.09
CA ASN A 148 -5.47 25.18 -29.75
C ASN A 148 -4.67 23.95 -30.19
N LEU A 149 -4.83 23.54 -31.45
CA LEU A 149 -3.78 22.86 -32.25
C LEU A 149 -2.55 23.78 -32.51
N ALA A 150 -2.25 24.72 -31.61
CA ALA A 150 -1.04 25.53 -31.67
C ALA A 150 0.18 24.80 -31.06
N SER A 151 -0.04 23.73 -30.28
CA SER A 151 1.01 22.89 -29.69
C SER A 151 1.23 21.56 -30.43
N ALA A 152 1.01 21.51 -31.74
CA ALA A 152 1.14 20.30 -32.56
C ALA A 152 2.50 19.57 -32.45
N LYS A 153 3.52 20.20 -31.84
CA LYS A 153 4.84 19.63 -31.60
C LYS A 153 4.95 18.66 -30.43
N GLN A 154 4.02 18.64 -29.47
CA GLN A 154 4.20 17.87 -28.24
C GLN A 154 2.99 17.05 -27.83
N GLN A 155 2.87 15.87 -28.46
CA GLN A 155 1.74 14.95 -28.27
C GLN A 155 2.13 13.66 -27.54
N THR A 156 3.39 13.53 -27.13
CA THR A 156 3.88 12.33 -26.46
C THR A 156 4.84 12.69 -25.35
N ILE A 157 4.62 12.11 -24.18
CA ILE A 157 5.53 12.17 -23.03
C ILE A 157 6.26 10.84 -22.94
N LYS A 158 7.57 10.88 -22.73
CA LYS A 158 8.43 9.71 -22.61
C LYS A 158 9.35 9.87 -21.41
N GLY A 159 9.70 8.77 -20.78
CA GLY A 159 10.68 8.78 -19.69
C GLY A 159 11.20 7.39 -19.40
N LYS A 160 12.04 7.30 -18.37
CA LYS A 160 12.64 6.05 -17.93
C LYS A 160 12.52 5.92 -16.41
N ILE A 161 12.20 4.72 -15.94
CA ILE A 161 12.14 4.36 -14.53
C ILE A 161 13.19 3.30 -14.23
N VAL A 162 13.89 3.48 -13.12
CA VAL A 162 14.90 2.55 -12.60
C VAL A 162 14.65 2.24 -11.13
N LEU A 163 15.19 1.10 -10.67
CA LEU A 163 15.22 0.73 -9.25
C LEU A 163 16.28 1.56 -8.50
N PRO A 164 16.25 1.57 -7.15
CA PRO A 164 17.27 2.27 -6.34
C PRO A 164 18.72 1.84 -6.61
N ASP A 165 18.94 0.63 -7.11
CA ASP A 165 20.24 0.11 -7.52
C ASP A 165 20.66 0.56 -8.94
N GLY A 166 19.83 1.34 -9.63
CA GLY A 166 20.03 1.84 -10.98
C GLY A 166 19.62 0.88 -12.09
N ASN A 167 19.15 -0.33 -11.77
CA ASN A 167 18.73 -1.30 -12.77
C ASN A 167 17.43 -0.88 -13.46
N ALA A 168 17.32 -1.23 -14.75
CA ALA A 168 16.10 -1.06 -15.51
C ALA A 168 14.95 -1.85 -14.87
N LEU A 169 13.77 -1.23 -14.85
CA LEU A 169 12.59 -1.81 -14.20
C LEU A 169 11.49 -2.13 -15.22
N PRO A 170 11.33 -3.39 -15.64
CA PRO A 170 10.17 -3.80 -16.44
C PRO A 170 8.88 -3.81 -15.63
N ASP A 171 7.76 -3.68 -16.32
CA ASP A 171 6.41 -3.91 -15.78
C ASP A 171 6.07 -3.04 -14.56
N ALA A 172 6.71 -1.88 -14.40
CA ALA A 172 6.28 -0.85 -13.45
C ALA A 172 5.07 -0.12 -14.02
N LEU A 173 4.15 0.23 -13.13
CA LEU A 173 2.95 0.99 -13.46
C LEU A 173 3.23 2.48 -13.33
N VAL A 174 2.86 3.23 -14.37
CA VAL A 174 3.02 4.68 -14.41
C VAL A 174 1.66 5.30 -14.63
N TYR A 175 1.29 6.22 -13.75
CA TYR A 175 0.10 7.04 -13.89
C TYR A 175 0.49 8.46 -14.26
N LEU A 176 -0.35 9.13 -15.05
CA LEU A 176 -0.17 10.53 -15.43
C LEU A 176 -1.52 11.24 -15.43
N ASN A 177 -1.58 12.41 -14.80
CA ASN A 177 -2.67 13.36 -15.00
C ASN A 177 -2.16 14.80 -14.90
N ALA A 178 -2.95 15.74 -15.38
CA ALA A 178 -2.84 17.15 -15.06
C ALA A 178 -4.01 17.56 -14.15
N GLU A 179 -3.97 18.78 -13.64
CA GLU A 179 -5.13 19.33 -12.94
C GLU A 179 -6.34 19.37 -13.88
N ASN A 180 -7.48 18.86 -13.42
CA ASN A 180 -8.73 18.74 -14.19
C ASN A 180 -8.68 17.85 -15.45
N SER A 181 -7.63 17.04 -15.64
CA SER A 181 -7.60 16.01 -16.69
C SER A 181 -8.04 14.64 -16.17
N GLN A 182 -8.36 13.75 -17.10
CA GLN A 182 -8.48 12.33 -16.79
C GLN A 182 -7.14 11.72 -16.34
N LEU A 183 -7.23 10.56 -15.69
CA LEU A 183 -6.08 9.75 -15.31
C LEU A 183 -5.68 8.82 -16.45
N LEU A 184 -4.42 8.90 -16.87
CA LEU A 184 -3.80 7.97 -17.80
C LEU A 184 -2.95 6.94 -17.06
N SER A 185 -2.76 5.77 -17.66
CA SER A 185 -1.82 4.75 -17.22
C SER A 185 -1.00 4.16 -18.38
N SER A 186 0.21 3.74 -18.06
CA SER A 186 1.13 3.04 -18.96
C SER A 186 2.00 2.08 -18.13
N THR A 187 2.68 1.15 -18.79
CA THR A 187 3.64 0.25 -18.15
C THR A 187 5.03 0.43 -18.74
N THR A 188 6.08 0.18 -17.96
CA THR A 188 7.44 0.25 -18.46
C THR A 188 7.82 -0.95 -19.32
N THR A 189 8.62 -0.70 -20.36
CA THR A 189 9.24 -1.75 -21.18
C THR A 189 10.33 -2.49 -20.41
N LYS A 190 10.92 -3.52 -21.03
CA LYS A 190 12.09 -4.26 -20.49
C LYS A 190 13.27 -3.36 -20.09
N ASN A 191 13.39 -2.19 -20.71
CA ASN A 191 14.45 -1.21 -20.45
C ASN A 191 14.05 -0.13 -19.43
N GLY A 192 12.87 -0.24 -18.82
CA GLY A 192 12.34 0.76 -17.90
C GLY A 192 11.70 1.97 -18.57
N GLU A 193 11.50 1.95 -19.89
CA GLU A 193 10.98 3.11 -20.62
C GLU A 193 9.45 3.14 -20.57
N PHE A 194 8.84 4.31 -20.42
CA PHE A 194 7.39 4.50 -20.50
C PHE A 194 7.05 5.60 -21.50
N SER A 195 5.81 5.58 -21.99
CA SER A 195 5.29 6.68 -22.80
C SER A 195 3.79 6.89 -22.62
N PHE A 196 3.35 8.13 -22.84
CA PHE A 196 1.95 8.56 -22.86
C PHE A 196 1.68 9.38 -24.12
N SER A 197 0.58 9.10 -24.81
CA SER A 197 0.04 9.98 -25.84
C SER A 197 -0.92 10.99 -25.18
N LEU A 198 -0.65 12.28 -25.33
CA LEU A 198 -1.55 13.33 -24.84
C LEU A 198 -2.68 13.66 -25.81
N LYS A 199 -2.64 13.11 -27.03
CA LYS A 199 -3.64 13.34 -28.08
C LYS A 199 -5.06 12.95 -27.65
N GLU A 200 -5.17 11.92 -26.83
CA GLU A 200 -6.45 11.39 -26.36
C GLU A 200 -6.71 11.78 -24.89
N LEU A 201 -5.89 12.67 -24.32
CA LEU A 201 -6.13 13.19 -22.98
C LEU A 201 -7.42 14.00 -22.99
N ARG A 202 -8.31 13.71 -22.06
CA ARG A 202 -9.60 14.37 -21.88
C ARG A 202 -9.63 15.12 -20.55
N THR A 203 -10.57 16.05 -20.44
CA THR A 203 -10.97 16.63 -19.15
C THR A 203 -11.46 15.53 -18.19
N ALA A 204 -11.49 15.83 -16.88
CA ALA A 204 -11.89 14.88 -15.85
C ALA A 204 -13.34 14.36 -16.00
N ASP A 205 -14.21 15.14 -16.66
CA ASP A 205 -15.59 14.79 -16.99
C ASP A 205 -15.74 14.13 -18.38
N PHE A 206 -14.63 13.93 -19.10
CA PHE A 206 -14.54 13.37 -20.45
C PHE A 206 -15.26 14.14 -21.56
N SER A 207 -15.77 15.34 -21.27
CA SER A 207 -16.63 16.12 -22.17
C SER A 207 -15.86 16.76 -23.33
N SER A 208 -14.56 17.00 -23.16
CA SER A 208 -13.69 17.57 -24.18
C SER A 208 -12.27 16.99 -24.12
N TYR A 209 -11.48 17.26 -25.16
CA TYR A 209 -10.05 17.00 -25.13
C TYR A 209 -9.37 18.03 -24.21
N PHE A 210 -8.41 17.58 -23.43
CA PHE A 210 -7.67 18.43 -22.52
C PHE A 210 -6.67 19.28 -23.29
N ASP A 211 -6.71 20.60 -23.09
CA ASP A 211 -5.77 21.53 -23.70
C ASP A 211 -4.48 21.60 -22.87
N THR A 212 -3.36 21.26 -23.48
CA THR A 212 -2.03 21.27 -22.84
C THR A 212 -1.19 22.41 -23.38
N ASN A 213 -0.61 23.18 -22.46
CA ASN A 213 0.32 24.28 -22.75
C ASN A 213 1.65 24.08 -22.00
N GLU A 214 2.63 24.97 -22.24
CA GLU A 214 3.96 24.89 -21.60
C GLU A 214 3.90 25.03 -20.06
N ASP A 215 2.87 25.69 -19.53
CA ASP A 215 2.64 25.86 -18.09
C ASP A 215 1.89 24.68 -17.45
N THR A 216 1.45 23.70 -18.26
CA THR A 216 0.71 22.54 -17.76
C THR A 216 1.65 21.67 -16.93
N ILE A 217 1.30 21.52 -15.64
CA ILE A 217 2.02 20.65 -14.71
C ILE A 217 1.40 19.25 -14.78
N LEU A 218 2.21 18.29 -15.19
CA LEU A 218 1.91 16.87 -15.18
C LEU A 218 2.28 16.30 -13.81
N LYS A 219 1.35 15.58 -13.20
CA LYS A 219 1.54 14.76 -12.01
C LYS A 219 1.68 13.31 -12.46
N ILE A 220 2.82 12.72 -12.17
CA ILE A 220 3.17 11.35 -12.53
C ILE A 220 3.38 10.55 -11.25
N VAL A 221 2.85 9.33 -11.20
CA VAL A 221 3.10 8.38 -10.11
C VAL A 221 3.64 7.10 -10.73
N ALA A 222 4.86 6.71 -10.35
CA ALA A 222 5.49 5.47 -10.80
C ALA A 222 5.55 4.47 -9.63
N THR A 223 5.18 3.21 -9.85
CA THR A 223 5.21 2.19 -8.81
C THR A 223 5.50 0.79 -9.37
N ASN A 224 6.15 -0.05 -8.57
CA ASN A 224 6.24 -1.50 -8.83
C ASN A 224 5.38 -2.33 -7.88
N GLY A 225 4.45 -1.68 -7.17
CA GLY A 225 3.58 -2.27 -6.16
C GLY A 225 4.18 -2.24 -4.74
N SER A 226 5.50 -2.09 -4.59
CA SER A 226 6.17 -1.96 -3.28
C SER A 226 6.85 -0.61 -3.09
N LEU A 227 7.53 -0.13 -4.12
CA LEU A 227 8.19 1.16 -4.15
C LEU A 227 7.39 2.10 -5.05
N THR A 228 7.32 3.36 -4.65
CA THR A 228 6.57 4.40 -5.36
C THR A 228 7.39 5.69 -5.46
N SER A 229 7.18 6.44 -6.52
CA SER A 229 7.74 7.77 -6.75
C SER A 229 6.65 8.70 -7.28
N ASN A 230 6.60 9.91 -6.74
CA ASN A 230 5.72 10.99 -7.20
C ASN A 230 6.55 12.02 -7.95
N VAL A 231 6.07 12.47 -9.10
CA VAL A 231 6.80 13.38 -9.98
C VAL A 231 5.89 14.50 -10.43
N SER A 232 6.35 15.74 -10.29
CA SER A 232 5.75 16.90 -10.97
C SER A 232 6.64 17.27 -12.15
N ALA A 233 6.08 17.50 -13.33
CA ALA A 233 6.86 17.85 -14.51
C ALA A 233 6.11 18.85 -15.40
N SER A 234 6.83 19.85 -15.91
CA SER A 234 6.32 20.73 -16.95
C SER A 234 6.48 20.09 -18.33
N LEU A 235 5.68 20.56 -19.29
CA LEU A 235 5.73 20.10 -20.67
C LEU A 235 7.02 20.61 -21.36
N SER A 236 8.05 19.76 -21.53
CA SER A 236 9.35 20.14 -22.16
C SER A 236 9.29 20.05 -23.68
N GLN A 237 9.92 20.93 -24.48
CA GLN A 237 9.75 20.92 -25.96
C GLN A 237 9.94 19.56 -26.70
N ASP A 238 10.65 18.60 -26.11
CA ASP A 238 10.89 17.25 -26.65
C ASP A 238 10.00 16.14 -26.06
N GLY A 239 9.15 16.45 -25.07
CA GLY A 239 8.32 15.49 -24.36
C GLY A 239 9.09 14.52 -23.47
N SER A 240 10.35 14.82 -23.13
CA SER A 240 11.20 13.94 -22.34
C SER A 240 11.14 14.27 -20.84
N ILE A 241 10.86 13.27 -20.03
CA ILE A 241 10.93 13.30 -18.56
C ILE A 241 12.28 12.71 -18.14
N PRO A 242 13.04 13.39 -17.25
CA PRO A 242 14.26 12.83 -16.69
C PRO A 242 14.03 11.46 -16.04
N THR A 243 15.10 10.67 -15.93
CA THR A 243 15.03 9.34 -15.32
C THR A 243 14.52 9.42 -13.88
N ILE A 244 13.52 8.60 -13.58
CA ILE A 244 12.90 8.46 -12.26
C ILE A 244 13.48 7.23 -11.58
N THR A 245 14.11 7.39 -10.42
CA THR A 245 14.52 6.28 -9.56
C THR A 245 13.44 6.05 -8.51
N LEU A 246 12.86 4.85 -8.47
CA LEU A 246 11.81 4.52 -7.48
C LEU A 246 12.24 4.82 -6.04
N SER A 247 11.26 5.14 -5.19
CA SER A 247 11.42 5.59 -3.79
C SER A 247 11.94 7.02 -3.62
N ASN A 248 12.01 7.80 -4.70
CA ASN A 248 12.31 9.23 -4.64
C ASN A 248 11.18 10.03 -5.29
N ASP A 249 10.86 11.18 -4.72
CA ASP A 249 9.95 12.13 -5.34
C ASP A 249 10.74 13.19 -6.11
N TYR A 250 10.17 13.68 -7.21
CA TYR A 250 10.83 14.60 -8.13
C TYR A 250 9.97 15.80 -8.47
N ASP A 251 10.60 16.97 -8.60
CA ASP A 251 10.01 18.16 -9.21
C ASP A 251 10.87 18.61 -10.40
N PHE A 252 10.39 18.28 -11.60
CA PHE A 252 10.95 18.66 -12.89
C PHE A 252 10.26 19.89 -13.50
N THR A 253 9.45 20.62 -12.73
CA THR A 253 8.85 21.89 -13.20
C THR A 253 9.88 23.02 -13.24
N GLN A 254 10.93 22.92 -12.42
CA GLN A 254 12.03 23.87 -12.43
C GLN A 254 12.95 23.57 -13.62
N LYS A 255 13.12 24.56 -14.51
CA LYS A 255 14.06 24.50 -15.64
C LYS A 255 15.49 24.39 -15.10
N SER A 256 15.92 23.19 -14.76
CA SER A 256 17.31 22.92 -14.45
C SER A 256 18.06 22.88 -15.78
N SER A 257 18.65 24.00 -16.16
CA SER A 257 19.57 24.09 -17.29
C SER A 257 20.82 23.25 -16.97
N THR A 258 20.76 21.95 -17.25
CA THR A 258 21.96 21.11 -17.25
C THR A 258 22.75 21.39 -18.52
N THR A 259 23.58 22.42 -18.49
CA THR A 259 24.74 22.48 -19.39
C THR A 259 25.71 21.41 -18.91
N LYS A 260 25.76 20.32 -19.69
CA LYS A 260 26.79 19.29 -19.63
C LYS A 260 28.15 19.95 -19.84
N SER A 261 28.93 20.20 -18.78
CA SER A 261 30.34 20.58 -18.95
C SER A 261 31.20 19.33 -18.90
N ALA A 262 31.84 19.04 -20.02
CA ALA A 262 32.89 18.04 -20.14
C ALA A 262 34.05 18.35 -19.17
N ALA A 263 34.75 17.29 -18.78
CA ALA A 263 35.88 17.31 -17.86
C ALA A 263 36.98 18.30 -18.29
N VAL A 264 37.45 19.12 -17.34
CA VAL A 264 38.77 19.74 -17.38
C VAL A 264 39.36 19.67 -15.98
N GLN A 265 40.50 18.99 -15.85
CA GLN A 265 41.36 19.05 -14.67
C GLN A 265 41.99 20.46 -14.58
N SER A 266 41.85 21.13 -13.43
CA SER A 266 42.83 22.15 -13.02
C SER A 266 42.74 22.38 -11.52
N SER A 267 43.90 22.34 -10.90
CA SER A 267 44.21 22.53 -9.50
C SER A 267 43.88 23.93 -8.97
N GLY A 268 43.10 23.96 -7.89
CA GLY A 268 43.25 24.82 -6.72
C GLY A 268 43.05 26.34 -6.88
N PHE A 269 41.92 26.84 -6.36
CA PHE A 269 41.81 28.09 -5.58
C PHE A 269 40.56 28.01 -4.66
N PRO A 270 40.53 28.72 -3.52
CA PRO A 270 39.66 28.41 -2.37
C PRO A 270 38.17 28.65 -2.65
N SER A 271 37.35 27.73 -2.13
CA SER A 271 35.89 27.83 -2.14
C SER A 271 35.44 29.02 -1.28
N VAL A 272 34.77 29.99 -1.91
CA VAL A 272 33.84 30.86 -1.20
C VAL A 272 32.58 30.02 -0.99
N THR A 273 32.50 29.40 0.18
CA THR A 273 31.30 28.74 0.67
C THR A 273 30.29 29.83 1.03
N VAL A 274 29.39 30.16 0.11
CA VAL A 274 28.06 30.62 0.54
C VAL A 274 27.32 29.37 1.00
N THR A 275 27.36 29.14 2.31
CA THR A 275 26.51 28.18 2.99
C THR A 275 25.09 28.75 2.98
N PRO A 276 24.10 28.14 2.31
CA PRO A 276 22.73 28.34 2.72
C PRO A 276 22.60 27.68 4.09
N GLU A 277 22.54 28.51 5.12
CA GLU A 277 22.27 28.05 6.48
C GLU A 277 20.90 27.36 6.50
N GLY A 278 20.89 26.10 6.95
CA GLY A 278 19.68 25.40 7.37
C GLY A 278 19.09 24.42 6.37
N ASN A 279 19.63 23.21 6.34
CA ASN A 279 18.90 21.98 6.00
C ASN A 279 17.82 21.72 7.08
N LEU A 280 16.87 22.64 7.26
CA LEU A 280 15.80 22.57 8.23
C LEU A 280 14.78 21.53 7.74
N LYS A 281 15.03 20.28 8.11
CA LYS A 281 14.08 19.19 7.90
C LYS A 281 12.95 19.31 8.94
N PRO A 282 11.68 19.18 8.52
CA PRO A 282 10.59 19.09 9.48
C PRO A 282 10.82 17.98 10.50
N LYS A 283 10.51 18.24 11.77
CA LYS A 283 10.69 17.27 12.86
C LYS A 283 9.80 17.59 14.05
N ILE A 284 9.36 16.55 14.78
CA ILE A 284 8.74 16.68 16.11
C ILE A 284 9.86 16.64 17.17
N ILE A 285 9.97 17.70 17.97
CA ILE A 285 10.97 17.84 19.05
C ILE A 285 10.43 17.32 20.38
N SER A 286 9.15 17.59 20.67
CA SER A 286 8.50 17.20 21.92
C SER A 286 7.03 16.88 21.67
N PRO A 287 6.48 15.79 22.24
CA PRO A 287 7.19 14.72 22.97
C PRO A 287 8.19 13.96 22.09
N LYS A 288 9.23 13.36 22.67
CA LYS A 288 10.14 12.42 21.98
C LYS A 288 9.45 11.08 21.69
N GLU A 289 9.97 10.31 20.74
CA GLU A 289 9.42 9.01 20.36
C GLU A 289 9.33 8.08 21.58
N ASN A 290 8.15 7.52 21.82
CA ASN A 290 7.81 6.71 22.98
C ASN A 290 8.01 7.41 24.36
N GLN A 291 8.04 8.74 24.40
CA GLN A 291 8.21 9.46 25.67
C GLN A 291 6.96 9.34 26.54
N THR A 292 7.16 9.11 27.84
CA THR A 292 6.09 9.18 28.85
C THR A 292 6.04 10.56 29.48
N ILE A 293 4.84 11.15 29.58
CA ILE A 293 4.61 12.51 30.10
C ILE A 293 3.46 12.49 31.13
N ALA A 294 3.62 13.25 32.21
CA ALA A 294 2.61 13.35 33.27
C ALA A 294 1.55 14.44 33.03
N ASP A 295 1.82 15.36 32.10
CA ASP A 295 0.90 16.44 31.75
C ASP A 295 -0.18 15.93 30.79
N GLN A 296 -1.45 16.08 31.18
CA GLN A 296 -2.61 15.74 30.34
C GLN A 296 -2.86 16.76 29.22
N LYS A 297 -2.21 17.94 29.24
CA LYS A 297 -2.21 18.91 28.13
C LYS A 297 -0.78 19.17 27.65
N PRO A 298 -0.12 18.16 27.06
CA PRO A 298 1.28 18.28 26.72
C PRO A 298 1.52 19.36 25.68
N GLN A 299 2.64 20.07 25.82
CA GLN A 299 3.09 21.03 24.83
C GLN A 299 3.86 20.30 23.71
N PHE A 300 3.32 20.34 22.51
CA PHE A 300 3.95 19.84 21.30
C PHE A 300 4.86 20.91 20.72
N ARG A 301 6.07 20.52 20.33
CA ARG A 301 7.05 21.42 19.70
C ARG A 301 7.71 20.71 18.53
N GLY A 302 8.07 21.46 17.51
CA GLY A 302 8.87 20.94 16.41
C GLY A 302 9.40 22.03 15.49
N THR A 303 9.99 21.58 14.39
CA THR A 303 10.53 22.42 13.33
C THR A 303 9.83 22.14 12.01
N SER A 304 9.76 23.17 11.16
CA SER A 304 9.37 23.14 9.75
C SER A 304 10.12 24.25 9.02
N LEU A 305 9.77 24.52 7.76
CA LEU A 305 10.25 25.71 7.09
C LEU A 305 9.78 27.00 7.80
N PRO A 306 10.58 28.08 7.79
CA PRO A 306 10.17 29.38 8.31
C PRO A 306 8.85 29.87 7.69
N ASN A 307 7.94 30.35 8.53
CA ASN A 307 6.61 30.85 8.14
C ASN A 307 5.69 29.83 7.44
N GLU A 308 6.06 28.54 7.42
CA GLU A 308 5.24 27.49 6.80
C GLU A 308 4.09 27.04 7.72
N LYS A 309 3.00 26.59 7.09
CA LYS A 309 1.85 26.00 7.78
C LYS A 309 2.10 24.52 8.10
N VAL A 310 1.93 24.16 9.37
CA VAL A 310 2.02 22.80 9.89
C VAL A 310 0.63 22.34 10.32
N GLU A 311 0.09 21.32 9.65
CA GLU A 311 -1.11 20.61 10.09
C GLU A 311 -0.70 19.59 11.16
N ILE A 312 -1.40 19.57 12.30
CA ILE A 312 -1.13 18.69 13.42
C ILE A 312 -2.39 17.87 13.70
N ILE A 313 -2.24 16.54 13.77
CA ILE A 313 -3.29 15.58 14.11
C ILE A 313 -2.82 14.78 15.31
N ILE A 314 -3.58 14.80 16.41
CA ILE A 314 -3.33 13.97 17.60
C ILE A 314 -4.37 12.86 17.61
N HIS A 315 -3.92 11.63 17.44
CA HIS A 315 -4.74 10.44 17.50
C HIS A 315 -4.91 10.03 18.97
N SER A 316 -6.02 10.47 19.55
CA SER A 316 -6.48 10.09 20.89
C SER A 316 -7.91 9.55 20.81
N ALA A 317 -8.54 9.23 21.94
CA ALA A 317 -9.96 8.82 21.95
C ALA A 317 -10.87 9.85 21.26
N GLU A 318 -10.54 11.13 21.38
CA GLU A 318 -11.08 12.21 20.55
C GLU A 318 -9.95 12.75 19.67
N GLU A 319 -10.05 12.58 18.36
CA GLU A 319 -9.03 13.09 17.43
C GLU A 319 -9.00 14.63 17.48
N ILE A 320 -7.80 15.20 17.59
CA ILE A 320 -7.62 16.67 17.58
C ILE A 320 -6.85 17.05 16.32
N THR A 321 -7.48 17.82 15.44
CA THR A 321 -6.87 18.35 14.22
C THR A 321 -6.79 19.87 14.27
N THR A 322 -5.61 20.42 14.00
CA THR A 322 -5.35 21.87 14.01
C THR A 322 -4.27 22.26 12.99
N GLN A 323 -4.13 23.56 12.76
CA GLN A 323 -3.08 24.13 11.92
C GLN A 323 -2.35 25.25 12.68
N VAL A 324 -1.02 25.19 12.70
CA VAL A 324 -0.15 26.23 13.27
C VAL A 324 0.81 26.75 12.20
N THR A 325 1.26 27.99 12.32
CA THR A 325 2.30 28.56 11.46
C THR A 325 3.62 28.60 12.22
N ALA A 326 4.70 28.12 11.63
CA ALA A 326 6.03 28.21 12.23
C ALA A 326 6.56 29.65 12.23
N ASP A 327 7.41 29.99 13.21
CA ASP A 327 8.03 31.30 13.32
C ASP A 327 9.08 31.55 12.21
N SER A 328 9.70 32.73 12.23
CA SER A 328 10.74 33.13 11.26
C SER A 328 11.99 32.25 11.31
N ASN A 329 12.14 31.44 12.37
CA ASN A 329 13.24 30.51 12.55
C ASN A 329 12.80 29.06 12.28
N GLY A 330 11.55 28.83 11.83
CA GLY A 330 11.00 27.52 11.53
C GLY A 330 10.52 26.72 12.74
N ASN A 331 10.37 27.33 13.92
CA ASN A 331 9.85 26.64 15.11
C ASN A 331 8.34 26.79 15.23
N TRP A 332 7.67 25.74 15.66
CA TRP A 332 6.24 25.77 15.99
C TRP A 332 5.96 25.16 17.36
N THR A 333 4.87 25.60 17.98
CA THR A 333 4.38 25.10 19.27
C THR A 333 2.87 24.95 19.23
N TYR A 334 2.35 23.90 19.88
CA TYR A 334 0.92 23.67 20.02
C TYR A 334 0.61 23.08 21.39
N LYS A 335 -0.47 23.56 22.02
CA LYS A 335 -0.99 23.02 23.28
C LYS A 335 -2.48 22.69 23.10
N PRO A 336 -2.92 21.44 23.30
CA PRO A 336 -4.33 21.09 23.23
C PRO A 336 -5.18 21.86 24.24
N LEU A 337 -6.42 22.20 23.84
CA LEU A 337 -7.39 22.83 24.72
C LEU A 337 -8.05 21.82 25.67
N THR A 338 -8.26 20.60 25.18
CA THR A 338 -8.83 19.46 25.91
C THR A 338 -7.73 18.59 26.52
N ASN A 339 -8.04 17.92 27.64
CA ASN A 339 -7.12 16.96 28.24
C ASN A 339 -7.05 15.70 27.38
N LEU A 340 -5.84 15.20 27.15
CA LEU A 340 -5.63 13.85 26.62
C LEU A 340 -5.86 12.83 27.73
N SER A 341 -6.55 11.74 27.42
CA SER A 341 -6.76 10.63 28.36
C SER A 341 -5.42 9.93 28.70
N PRO A 342 -5.29 9.29 29.86
CA PRO A 342 -4.14 8.44 30.14
C PRO A 342 -4.04 7.30 29.11
N GLY A 343 -2.83 7.03 28.61
CA GLY A 343 -2.60 5.99 27.60
C GLY A 343 -1.61 6.39 26.50
N VAL A 344 -1.44 5.50 25.52
CA VAL A 344 -0.59 5.70 24.34
C VAL A 344 -1.36 6.50 23.29
N HIS A 345 -0.70 7.51 22.72
CA HIS A 345 -1.21 8.37 21.67
C HIS A 345 -0.18 8.52 20.55
N THR A 346 -0.62 8.98 19.38
CA THR A 346 0.29 9.36 18.28
C THR A 346 0.01 10.77 17.82
N ILE A 347 1.07 11.51 17.47
CA ILE A 347 0.99 12.80 16.80
C ILE A 347 1.47 12.63 15.36
N THR A 348 0.69 13.14 14.41
CA THR A 348 1.05 13.28 13.01
C THR A 348 1.19 14.76 12.69
N ILE A 349 2.29 15.16 12.05
CA ILE A 349 2.42 16.48 11.44
C ILE A 349 2.51 16.36 9.93
N LYS A 350 1.88 17.30 9.21
CA LYS A 350 2.04 17.48 7.76
C LYS A 350 2.50 18.91 7.49
N THR A 351 3.63 19.06 6.82
CA THR A 351 4.23 20.36 6.47
C THR A 351 5.16 20.20 5.29
N ARG A 352 5.48 21.29 4.58
CA ARG A 352 6.50 21.25 3.53
C ARG A 352 7.92 21.22 4.10
N ASP A 353 8.81 20.49 3.43
CA ASP A 353 10.26 20.53 3.66
C ASP A 353 10.94 21.61 2.79
N SER A 354 12.27 21.74 2.90
CA SER A 354 13.07 22.68 2.10
C SER A 354 13.03 22.47 0.58
N GLN A 355 12.39 21.41 0.11
CA GLN A 355 12.16 21.12 -1.31
C GLN A 355 10.70 21.38 -1.71
N GLY A 356 9.86 21.89 -0.81
CA GLY A 356 8.44 22.16 -1.06
C GLY A 356 7.55 20.91 -1.02
N ILE A 357 8.10 19.75 -0.62
CA ILE A 357 7.37 18.47 -0.57
C ILE A 357 6.58 18.38 0.73
N LEU A 358 5.28 18.08 0.64
CA LEU A 358 4.45 17.78 1.81
C LEU A 358 4.96 16.52 2.51
N THR A 359 5.62 16.72 3.64
CA THR A 359 6.21 15.69 4.47
C THR A 359 5.27 15.34 5.62
N THR A 360 5.02 14.05 5.83
CA THR A 360 4.25 13.54 6.96
C THR A 360 5.17 12.87 7.97
N ILE A 361 5.12 13.29 9.24
CA ILE A 361 5.93 12.72 10.32
C ILE A 361 5.01 12.26 11.43
N ILE A 362 5.20 11.03 11.91
CA ILE A 362 4.40 10.39 12.94
C ILE A 362 5.29 10.05 14.12
N GLN A 363 4.81 10.29 15.34
CA GLN A 363 5.55 10.03 16.57
C GLN A 363 4.62 9.58 17.70
N SER A 364 5.00 8.54 18.43
CA SER A 364 4.22 8.00 19.55
C SER A 364 4.65 8.57 20.90
N PHE A 365 3.72 8.67 21.87
CA PHE A 365 3.98 9.09 23.25
C PHE A 365 2.92 8.53 24.22
N THR A 366 3.21 8.53 25.52
CA THR A 366 2.32 8.00 26.56
C THR A 366 1.99 9.07 27.60
N VAL A 367 0.70 9.29 27.88
CA VAL A 367 0.22 10.19 28.96
C VAL A 367 -0.07 9.38 30.21
N LEU A 368 0.48 9.77 31.36
CA LEU A 368 0.20 9.13 32.66
C LEU A 368 -1.14 9.60 33.23
N ALA A 369 -1.73 8.76 34.09
CA ALA A 369 -2.84 9.19 34.93
C ALA A 369 -2.37 10.33 35.85
N ALA A 370 -3.15 11.40 35.98
CA ALA A 370 -2.82 12.46 36.91
C ALA A 370 -2.84 11.88 38.33
N GLU A 371 -1.72 11.98 39.03
CA GLU A 371 -1.70 11.75 40.48
C GLU A 371 -2.60 12.79 41.12
N ALA A 372 -3.59 12.35 41.89
CA ALA A 372 -4.44 13.23 42.66
C ALA A 372 -3.54 14.02 43.64
N GLN A 373 -3.32 15.31 43.35
CA GLN A 373 -2.71 16.21 44.33
C GLN A 373 -3.62 16.25 45.56
N MET A 374 -3.15 15.57 46.61
CA MET A 374 -3.66 15.75 47.96
C MET A 374 -3.51 17.25 48.31
N PRO A 375 -4.55 17.91 48.85
CA PRO A 375 -4.54 19.36 49.03
C PRO A 375 -3.40 19.79 49.95
N THR A 376 -2.55 20.70 49.46
CA THR A 376 -1.62 21.45 50.29
C THR A 376 -2.42 22.36 51.22
N VAL A 377 -2.51 21.99 52.49
CA VAL A 377 -2.98 22.88 53.55
C VAL A 377 -1.92 23.95 53.80
N THR A 378 -2.29 25.20 53.54
CA THR A 378 -1.60 26.40 53.98
C THR A 378 -1.85 26.59 55.48
N SER A 379 -0.87 26.26 56.33
CA SER A 379 -0.91 26.64 57.75
C SER A 379 -0.19 27.98 57.95
N SER A 380 -0.98 29.00 58.30
CA SER A 380 -0.54 30.31 58.78
C SER A 380 -0.63 30.37 60.31
N ALA A 381 0.33 31.08 60.93
CA ALA A 381 0.40 31.60 62.31
C ALA A 381 0.98 30.74 63.47
N THR A 382 2.24 31.10 63.82
CA THR A 382 2.75 31.55 65.15
C THR A 382 3.01 30.53 66.29
N PRO A 383 4.17 30.61 67.01
CA PRO A 383 4.68 29.55 67.87
C PRO A 383 4.25 29.73 69.34
N ILE A 384 3.88 28.62 70.01
CA ILE A 384 3.93 28.49 71.48
C ILE A 384 4.52 27.11 71.81
N ALA A 385 5.38 27.11 72.82
CA ALA A 385 6.35 26.09 73.15
C ALA A 385 5.80 24.96 74.07
N ILE A 386 6.16 23.70 73.72
CA ILE A 386 6.60 22.56 74.60
C ILE A 386 5.50 21.87 75.49
N PRO A 387 5.61 20.55 75.87
CA PRO A 387 6.37 19.40 75.36
C PRO A 387 5.51 18.18 74.93
N ILE A 388 6.21 17.28 74.23
CA ILE A 388 5.92 15.88 73.87
C ILE A 388 5.38 15.03 75.03
N PRO A 389 4.36 14.18 74.78
CA PRO A 389 4.59 12.75 74.94
C PRO A 389 4.22 11.91 73.70
N THR A 390 5.07 10.91 73.47
CA THR A 390 5.05 9.81 72.52
C THR A 390 3.65 9.19 72.25
N PRO A 391 3.20 9.07 70.98
CA PRO A 391 2.01 8.27 70.66
C PRO A 391 2.35 6.79 70.48
N THR A 392 1.76 5.96 71.34
CA THR A 392 1.59 4.51 71.14
C THR A 392 0.58 4.28 70.01
N ALA A 393 0.94 3.41 69.06
CA ALA A 393 0.08 3.02 67.96
C ALA A 393 -1.21 2.33 68.45
N SER A 394 -2.36 2.78 67.95
CA SER A 394 -3.59 2.00 67.92
C SER A 394 -4.27 2.21 66.58
N SER A 395 -4.55 1.08 65.93
CA SER A 395 -5.13 0.95 64.59
C SER A 395 -6.54 1.57 64.52
N PRO A 396 -6.87 2.35 63.47
CA PRO A 396 -8.24 2.78 63.25
C PRO A 396 -9.08 1.66 62.61
N THR A 397 -10.23 1.43 63.20
CA THR A 397 -11.37 0.67 62.69
C THR A 397 -11.80 1.20 61.32
N ILE A 398 -11.82 0.33 60.30
CA ILE A 398 -12.40 0.64 58.98
C ILE A 398 -13.93 0.64 59.11
N VAL A 399 -14.54 1.78 58.79
CA VAL A 399 -16.00 1.90 58.59
C VAL A 399 -16.31 1.33 57.21
N MET A 400 -17.14 0.29 57.16
CA MET A 400 -17.62 -0.32 55.92
C MET A 400 -18.67 0.59 55.27
N LEU A 401 -18.30 1.29 54.20
CA LEU A 401 -19.25 1.98 53.32
C LEU A 401 -19.84 0.95 52.35
N THR A 402 -21.16 0.84 52.34
CA THR A 402 -21.93 0.03 51.38
C THR A 402 -21.71 0.51 49.94
N PRO A 403 -21.42 -0.37 48.97
CA PRO A 403 -21.26 0.04 47.58
C PRO A 403 -22.60 0.51 46.98
N LEU A 404 -22.59 1.72 46.43
CA LEU A 404 -23.65 2.25 45.58
C LEU A 404 -23.64 1.50 44.25
N SER A 405 -24.76 0.89 43.87
CA SER A 405 -24.91 0.15 42.61
C SER A 405 -24.62 1.05 41.41
N ALA A 406 -23.60 0.67 40.62
CA ALA A 406 -23.28 1.30 39.35
C ALA A 406 -24.39 1.03 38.31
N PRO A 407 -24.71 1.99 37.42
CA PRO A 407 -25.63 1.75 36.32
C PRO A 407 -25.03 0.70 35.36
N THR A 408 -25.85 -0.28 34.99
CA THR A 408 -25.51 -1.33 34.01
C THR A 408 -25.11 -0.69 32.67
N PRO A 409 -23.99 -1.09 32.06
CA PRO A 409 -23.65 -0.64 30.72
C PRO A 409 -24.69 -1.16 29.72
N THR A 410 -25.32 -0.26 28.97
CA THR A 410 -26.14 -0.58 27.82
C THR A 410 -25.30 -1.39 26.82
N PRO A 411 -25.76 -2.58 26.37
CA PRO A 411 -25.02 -3.35 25.38
C PRO A 411 -24.92 -2.56 24.08
N PRO A 412 -23.76 -2.55 23.40
CA PRO A 412 -23.63 -1.96 22.08
C PRO A 412 -24.59 -2.68 21.10
N PRO A 413 -25.08 -1.98 20.05
CA PRO A 413 -25.98 -2.59 19.09
C PRO A 413 -25.37 -3.86 18.51
N ILE A 414 -26.09 -4.97 18.66
CA ILE A 414 -25.78 -6.24 18.01
C ILE A 414 -26.01 -6.01 16.51
N LEU A 415 -24.92 -5.83 15.77
CA LEU A 415 -24.94 -6.00 14.32
C LEU A 415 -25.34 -7.46 14.06
N ALA A 416 -26.37 -7.64 13.23
CA ALA A 416 -26.73 -8.96 12.72
C ALA A 416 -25.46 -9.63 12.14
N PRO A 417 -25.29 -10.96 12.29
CA PRO A 417 -24.18 -11.66 11.68
C PRO A 417 -24.15 -11.32 10.19
N ILE A 418 -23.09 -10.66 9.75
CA ILE A 418 -22.76 -10.60 8.33
C ILE A 418 -22.42 -12.05 8.00
N GLU A 419 -23.25 -12.70 7.17
CA GLU A 419 -22.86 -13.93 6.51
C GLU A 419 -21.67 -13.61 5.60
N SER A 420 -20.48 -13.61 6.19
CA SER A 420 -19.26 -13.84 5.43
C SER A 420 -19.33 -15.28 4.96
N LYS A 421 -19.76 -15.48 3.71
CA LYS A 421 -19.33 -16.65 2.93
C LYS A 421 -17.84 -16.49 2.63
N GLY A 422 -17.03 -16.51 3.68
CA GLY A 422 -15.60 -16.76 3.61
C GLY A 422 -15.45 -18.23 3.22
N GLY A 423 -15.31 -18.49 1.93
CA GLY A 423 -14.68 -19.73 1.51
C GLY A 423 -13.31 -19.79 2.17
N LEU A 424 -13.00 -20.92 2.81
CA LEU A 424 -11.64 -21.26 3.20
C LEU A 424 -10.71 -20.99 2.00
N PRO A 425 -9.52 -20.40 2.20
CA PRO A 425 -8.56 -20.30 1.11
C PRO A 425 -8.37 -21.70 0.49
N PRO A 426 -8.40 -21.85 -0.85
CA PRO A 426 -8.19 -23.14 -1.45
C PRO A 426 -6.86 -23.70 -0.97
N THR A 427 -6.88 -24.91 -0.43
CA THR A 427 -5.65 -25.66 -0.11
C THR A 427 -4.81 -25.72 -1.38
N GLY A 428 -3.61 -25.14 -1.35
CA GLY A 428 -2.71 -25.10 -2.49
C GLY A 428 -2.60 -26.47 -3.14
N ASN A 429 -2.71 -26.49 -4.47
CA ASN A 429 -2.68 -27.70 -5.29
C ASN A 429 -1.54 -28.63 -4.86
N SER A 430 -1.89 -29.74 -4.22
CA SER A 430 -0.97 -30.87 -4.07
C SER A 430 -0.84 -31.52 -5.44
N PRO A 431 0.38 -31.87 -5.91
CA PRO A 431 0.51 -32.71 -7.09
C PRO A 431 -0.14 -34.06 -6.79
N THR A 432 -1.28 -34.33 -7.43
CA THR A 432 -2.14 -35.52 -7.31
C THR A 432 -1.46 -36.84 -7.71
N PHE A 433 -0.16 -36.81 -8.05
CA PHE A 433 0.57 -37.96 -8.60
C PHE A 433 1.10 -38.95 -7.56
N LEU A 434 1.02 -38.70 -6.25
CA LEU A 434 1.54 -39.64 -5.23
C LEU A 434 0.47 -40.37 -4.39
N ILE A 435 -0.77 -39.87 -4.31
CA ILE A 435 -1.83 -40.52 -3.50
C ILE A 435 -2.38 -41.75 -4.22
N ILE A 436 -2.43 -41.74 -5.56
CA ILE A 436 -2.91 -42.89 -6.35
C ILE A 436 -1.93 -44.07 -6.27
N GLY A 437 -0.61 -43.81 -6.17
CA GLY A 437 0.40 -44.87 -6.05
C GLY A 437 0.40 -45.60 -4.69
N GLY A 438 0.11 -44.89 -3.60
CA GLY A 438 0.05 -45.47 -2.25
C GLY A 438 -1.18 -46.33 -1.99
N ILE A 439 -2.34 -45.93 -2.54
CA ILE A 439 -3.60 -46.67 -2.36
C ILE A 439 -3.59 -47.96 -3.19
N ILE A 440 -3.03 -47.94 -4.40
CA ILE A 440 -2.93 -49.15 -5.24
C ILE A 440 -2.01 -50.20 -4.61
N THR A 441 -0.93 -49.81 -3.93
CA THR A 441 0.00 -50.75 -3.27
C THR A 441 -0.55 -51.33 -1.98
N ALA A 442 -1.34 -50.57 -1.20
CA ALA A 442 -2.01 -51.08 -0.01
C ALA A 442 -3.16 -52.05 -0.34
N ILE A 443 -3.96 -51.77 -1.37
CA ILE A 443 -5.08 -52.63 -1.79
C ILE A 443 -4.57 -53.94 -2.42
N SER A 444 -3.48 -53.88 -3.20
CA SER A 444 -2.87 -55.09 -3.77
C SER A 444 -2.17 -55.96 -2.72
N GLY A 445 -1.58 -55.35 -1.67
CA GLY A 445 -1.05 -56.09 -0.52
C GLY A 445 -2.12 -56.82 0.30
N LEU A 446 -3.28 -56.17 0.55
CA LEU A 446 -4.37 -56.77 1.30
C LEU A 446 -5.11 -57.87 0.51
N ALA A 447 -5.27 -57.70 -0.80
CA ALA A 447 -5.85 -58.72 -1.68
C ALA A 447 -4.95 -59.97 -1.77
N LEU A 448 -3.62 -59.80 -1.76
CA LEU A 448 -2.68 -60.93 -1.78
C LEU A 448 -2.61 -61.65 -0.42
N PHE A 449 -2.86 -60.95 0.69
CA PHE A 449 -2.94 -61.53 2.03
C PHE A 449 -4.23 -62.35 2.26
N LEU A 450 -5.34 -61.95 1.64
CA LEU A 450 -6.63 -62.68 1.70
C LEU A 450 -6.71 -63.89 0.75
N LEU A 451 -5.74 -64.06 -0.15
CA LEU A 451 -5.65 -65.17 -1.13
C LEU A 451 -4.59 -66.23 -0.77
N LEU A 452 -3.90 -66.07 0.36
CA LEU A 452 -2.97 -67.04 0.98
C LEU A 452 -3.69 -67.83 2.07
#